data_AF-A0A7V8VGA4-F1
#
_entry.id   AF-A0A7V8VGA4-F1
#
_cell.length_a   1.000
_cell.length_b   1.000
_cell.length_c   1.000
_cell.angle_alpha   90.00
_cell.angle_beta   90.00
_cell.angle_gamma   90.00
#
_symmetry.space_group_name_H-M   'P 1'
#
loop_
_entity.id
_entity.type
_entity.pdbx_description
1 polymer ?
#
loop_
_entity_poly.entity_id
_entity_poly.type
_entity_poly.pdbx_seq_one_letter_code
_entity_poly.pdbx_strand_id
1 'polypeptide(L)'
;MFDDPERTAYDVRFRCLGFPVRVHPLFWLVAALLGGSFLQMGLLYWLLWIAVVFVAVLVHELGHALAYRYHGSAAAIILWMFGGLTVADRVPYRRGARIVVTLAGPFAGFALAAVLYGLARLTPWPVRGAPTELAFTYHLLIVVNLYWGIFNLLPVYPLDGGQVCREVCEGWRAGAGRYLSLQISLWTASLLALYGLLGWWEELRGGGPLSRVLPPWVPLGSWWTALLFGLLAWQSYQLLQHERYRRW
;
A
#
# COMPACT_ATOMS: atom_id res chain seq x y z
N MET A 1 -17.05 -1.54 -2.19
CA MET A 1 -17.13 -0.55 -1.10
C MET A 1 -16.57 -1.29 0.08
N PHE A 2 -15.37 -0.95 0.54
CA PHE A 2 -14.86 -1.56 1.77
C PHE A 2 -15.62 -0.89 2.89
N ASP A 3 -16.64 -1.58 3.38
CA ASP A 3 -17.39 -1.14 4.54
C ASP A 3 -16.44 -1.05 5.75
N ASP A 4 -16.69 -0.09 6.63
CA ASP A 4 -15.97 0.07 7.91
C ASP A 4 -15.89 -1.32 8.57
N PRO A 5 -14.70 -1.94 8.71
CA PRO A 5 -14.61 -3.32 9.17
C PRO A 5 -15.21 -3.42 10.57
N GLU A 6 -15.95 -4.49 10.81
CA GLU A 6 -16.71 -4.68 12.06
C GLU A 6 -15.85 -4.34 13.28
N ARG A 7 -16.45 -3.59 14.21
CA ARG A 7 -15.73 -3.12 15.39
C ARG A 7 -15.51 -4.28 16.34
N THR A 8 -14.28 -4.46 16.79
CA THR A 8 -13.95 -5.48 17.78
C THR A 8 -13.66 -4.84 19.14
N ALA A 9 -13.82 -5.63 20.21
CA ALA A 9 -13.45 -5.21 21.56
C ALA A 9 -11.93 -4.97 21.72
N TYR A 10 -11.13 -5.50 20.79
CA TYR A 10 -9.66 -5.46 20.81
C TYR A 10 -9.09 -4.36 19.90
N ASP A 11 -9.94 -3.50 19.34
CA ASP A 11 -9.49 -2.38 18.52
C ASP A 11 -8.69 -1.39 19.38
N VAL A 12 -7.44 -1.11 18.99
CA VAL A 12 -6.65 -0.05 19.62
C VAL A 12 -7.09 1.29 19.05
N ARG A 13 -7.46 2.23 19.92
CA ARG A 13 -7.96 3.55 19.52
C ARG A 13 -7.13 4.67 20.14
N PHE A 14 -6.69 5.60 19.33
CA PHE A 14 -5.96 6.78 19.76
C PHE A 14 -6.21 7.95 18.80
N ARG A 15 -5.63 9.11 19.07
CA ARG A 15 -5.66 10.27 18.17
C ARG A 15 -4.26 10.58 17.66
N CYS A 16 -4.13 10.84 16.37
CA CYS A 16 -2.88 11.26 15.74
C CYS A 16 -3.12 12.54 14.94
N LEU A 17 -2.40 13.63 15.24
CA LEU A 17 -2.54 14.92 14.55
C LEU A 17 -4.00 15.46 14.46
N GLY A 18 -4.81 15.12 15.48
CA GLY A 18 -6.23 15.48 15.56
C GLY A 18 -7.19 14.48 14.90
N PHE A 19 -6.69 13.49 14.16
CA PHE A 19 -7.49 12.45 13.53
C PHE A 19 -7.71 11.25 14.48
N PRO A 20 -8.93 10.71 14.59
CA PRO A 20 -9.16 9.45 15.27
C PRO A 20 -8.54 8.30 14.47
N VAL A 21 -7.71 7.50 15.13
CA VAL A 21 -7.05 6.32 14.56
C VAL A 21 -7.56 5.07 15.26
N ARG A 22 -7.97 4.08 14.48
CA ARG A 22 -8.40 2.76 14.95
C ARG A 22 -7.49 1.71 14.30
N VAL A 23 -6.94 0.81 15.10
CA VAL A 23 -6.10 -0.30 14.61
C VAL A 23 -6.79 -1.61 14.94
N HIS A 24 -7.18 -2.34 13.90
CA HIS A 24 -7.82 -3.63 14.05
C HIS A 24 -6.77 -4.72 14.37
N PRO A 25 -7.06 -5.72 15.22
CA PRO A 25 -6.10 -6.76 15.59
C PRO A 25 -5.45 -7.51 14.42
N LEU A 26 -6.23 -7.75 13.36
CA LEU A 26 -5.73 -8.40 12.13
C LEU A 26 -4.59 -7.63 11.46
N PHE A 27 -4.50 -6.30 11.63
CA PHE A 27 -3.37 -5.53 11.13
C PHE A 27 -2.05 -6.04 11.73
N TRP A 28 -2.02 -6.20 13.06
CA TRP A 28 -0.83 -6.69 13.77
C TRP A 28 -0.47 -8.11 13.36
N LEU A 29 -1.47 -8.98 13.19
CA LEU A 29 -1.26 -10.35 12.74
C LEU A 29 -0.64 -10.40 11.34
N VAL A 30 -1.17 -9.63 10.38
CA VAL A 30 -0.64 -9.60 9.01
C VAL A 30 0.77 -9.00 9.00
N ALA A 31 1.00 -7.90 9.70
CA ALA A 31 2.34 -7.30 9.81
C ALA A 31 3.37 -8.28 10.39
N ALA A 32 2.97 -9.02 11.43
CA ALA A 32 3.77 -10.06 12.07
C ALA A 32 4.09 -11.23 11.12
N LEU A 33 3.11 -11.72 10.36
CA LEU A 33 3.30 -12.80 9.38
C LEU A 33 4.22 -12.39 8.23
N LEU A 34 4.04 -11.18 7.68
CA LEU A 34 4.90 -10.65 6.61
C LEU A 34 6.35 -10.46 7.08
N GLY A 35 6.55 -10.19 8.36
CA GLY A 35 7.87 -10.02 8.96
C GLY A 35 8.57 -11.31 9.37
N GLY A 36 7.95 -12.48 9.18
CA GLY A 36 8.41 -13.73 9.80
C GLY A 36 9.89 -14.08 9.52
N SER A 37 10.44 -13.68 8.37
CA SER A 37 11.85 -13.86 8.05
C SER A 37 12.79 -13.12 9.00
N PHE A 38 12.39 -11.97 9.54
CA PHE A 38 13.20 -11.19 10.48
C PHE A 38 13.35 -11.86 11.86
N LEU A 39 12.52 -12.86 12.19
CA LEU A 39 12.72 -13.66 13.41
C LEU A 39 14.05 -14.40 13.41
N GLN A 40 14.59 -14.74 12.23
CA GLN A 40 15.91 -15.36 12.10
C GLN A 40 17.04 -14.43 12.56
N MET A 41 16.81 -13.12 12.54
CA MET A 41 17.74 -12.10 13.04
C MET A 41 17.51 -11.78 14.53
N GLY A 42 16.42 -12.27 15.12
CA GLY A 42 16.05 -12.11 16.53
C GLY A 42 14.69 -11.43 16.74
N LEU A 43 14.11 -11.64 17.92
CA LEU A 43 12.78 -11.11 18.29
C LEU A 43 12.70 -9.59 18.15
N LEU A 44 13.77 -8.87 18.49
CA LEU A 44 13.82 -7.41 18.39
C LEU A 44 13.67 -6.94 16.94
N TYR A 45 14.37 -7.54 15.97
CA TYR A 45 14.27 -7.16 14.55
C TYR A 45 12.87 -7.39 13.99
N TRP A 46 12.21 -8.46 14.41
CA TRP A 46 10.82 -8.75 14.06
C TRP A 46 9.85 -7.71 14.63
N LEU A 47 10.02 -7.32 15.91
CA LEU A 47 9.23 -6.25 16.53
C LEU A 47 9.46 -4.90 15.85
N LEU A 48 10.71 -4.58 15.50
CA LEU A 48 11.06 -3.37 14.74
C LEU A 48 10.39 -3.36 13.37
N TRP A 49 10.35 -4.50 12.67
CA TRP A 49 9.61 -4.63 11.42
C TRP A 49 8.12 -4.28 11.59
N ILE A 50 7.45 -4.86 12.59
CA ILE A 50 6.03 -4.61 12.86
C ILE A 50 5.80 -3.10 13.13
N ALA A 51 6.68 -2.50 13.94
CA ALA A 51 6.63 -1.06 14.23
C ALA A 51 6.83 -0.19 12.98
N VAL A 52 7.78 -0.55 12.11
CA VAL A 52 8.05 0.18 10.87
C VAL A 52 6.87 0.08 9.89
N VAL A 53 6.30 -1.11 9.71
CA VAL A 53 5.10 -1.28 8.87
C VAL A 53 3.94 -0.45 9.41
N PHE A 54 3.71 -0.49 10.73
CA PHE A 54 2.70 0.36 11.38
C PHE A 54 2.91 1.84 11.08
N VAL A 55 4.12 2.35 11.27
CA VAL A 55 4.44 3.77 11.00
C VAL A 55 4.27 4.11 9.52
N ALA A 56 4.75 3.27 8.61
CA ALA A 56 4.64 3.51 7.17
C ALA A 56 3.19 3.57 6.70
N VAL A 57 2.35 2.61 7.11
CA VAL A 57 0.93 2.61 6.76
C VAL A 57 0.20 3.78 7.42
N LEU A 58 0.51 4.09 8.69
CA LEU A 58 -0.08 5.24 9.37
C LEU A 58 0.27 6.57 8.68
N VAL A 59 1.53 6.76 8.27
CA VAL A 59 1.98 7.97 7.55
C VAL A 59 1.29 8.10 6.20
N HIS A 60 1.11 6.98 5.49
CA HIS A 60 0.35 6.91 4.25
C HIS A 60 -1.10 7.37 4.46
N GLU A 61 -1.82 6.78 5.42
CA GLU A 61 -3.21 7.16 5.70
C GLU A 61 -3.34 8.59 6.23
N LEU A 62 -2.36 9.07 7.01
CA LEU A 62 -2.30 10.47 7.43
C LEU A 62 -2.20 11.41 6.22
N GLY A 63 -1.49 11.02 5.15
CA GLY A 63 -1.45 11.78 3.90
C GLY A 63 -2.85 12.00 3.31
N HIS A 64 -3.64 10.93 3.20
CA HIS A 64 -5.03 11.03 2.76
C HIS A 64 -5.87 11.87 3.71
N ALA A 65 -5.80 11.62 5.02
CA ALA A 65 -6.60 12.31 6.03
C ALA A 65 -6.31 13.82 6.06
N LEU A 66 -5.04 14.21 5.91
CA LEU A 66 -4.63 15.61 5.78
C LEU A 66 -5.19 16.25 4.51
N ALA A 67 -5.17 15.55 3.38
CA ALA A 67 -5.73 16.06 2.13
C ALA A 67 -7.26 16.19 2.18
N TYR A 68 -7.96 15.23 2.80
CA TYR A 68 -9.40 15.35 3.07
C TYR A 68 -9.70 16.58 3.93
N ARG A 69 -8.93 16.79 5.02
CA ARG A 69 -9.08 17.95 5.90
C ARG A 69 -8.81 19.27 5.18
N TYR A 70 -7.82 19.31 4.29
CA TYR A 70 -7.54 20.47 3.44
C TYR A 70 -8.73 20.81 2.53
N HIS A 71 -9.46 19.80 2.06
CA HIS A 71 -10.69 19.97 1.27
C HIS A 71 -11.97 20.14 2.11
N GLY A 72 -11.83 20.32 3.44
CA GLY A 72 -12.96 20.59 4.35
C GLY A 72 -13.74 19.36 4.81
N SER A 73 -13.20 18.15 4.61
CA SER A 73 -13.81 16.89 5.05
C SER A 73 -13.16 16.38 6.33
N ALA A 74 -13.97 15.94 7.30
CA ALA A 74 -13.48 15.24 8.46
C ALA A 74 -13.11 13.80 8.08
N ALA A 75 -11.98 13.30 8.58
CA ALA A 75 -11.48 11.97 8.26
C ALA A 75 -11.15 11.17 9.53
N ALA A 76 -11.35 9.86 9.46
CA ALA A 76 -10.94 8.87 10.45
C ALA A 76 -10.04 7.83 9.78
N ILE A 77 -9.01 7.37 10.47
CA ILE A 77 -8.05 6.40 9.96
C ILE A 77 -8.33 5.05 10.60
N ILE A 78 -8.44 4.01 9.78
CA ILE A 78 -8.63 2.64 10.23
C ILE A 78 -7.53 1.79 9.62
N LEU A 79 -6.70 1.15 10.43
CA LEU A 79 -5.69 0.21 9.97
C LEU A 79 -6.24 -1.21 10.03
N TRP A 80 -6.26 -1.91 8.89
CA TRP A 80 -6.89 -3.23 8.74
C TRP A 80 -6.21 -4.12 7.68
N MET A 81 -5.97 -5.38 8.06
CA MET A 81 -5.37 -6.44 7.22
C MET A 81 -4.21 -5.97 6.35
N PHE A 82 -4.49 -5.73 5.07
CA PHE A 82 -3.51 -5.43 4.04
C PHE A 82 -3.08 -3.97 4.02
N GLY A 83 -3.57 -3.09 4.91
CA GLY A 83 -3.15 -1.68 4.92
C GLY A 83 -3.99 -0.82 5.85
N GLY A 84 -4.38 0.35 5.35
CA GLY A 84 -5.26 1.29 6.02
C GLY A 84 -6.43 1.71 5.14
N LEU A 85 -7.41 2.33 5.78
CA LEU A 85 -8.58 2.94 5.18
C LEU A 85 -8.81 4.28 5.85
N THR A 86 -8.75 5.34 5.06
CA THR A 86 -9.19 6.66 5.49
C THR A 86 -10.66 6.84 5.13
N VAL A 87 -11.52 6.88 6.16
CA VAL A 87 -12.95 7.12 6.02
C VAL A 87 -13.21 8.61 6.22
N ALA A 88 -13.63 9.28 5.15
CA ALA A 88 -14.04 10.68 5.19
C ALA A 88 -15.57 10.81 5.28
N ASP A 89 -16.04 11.84 5.98
CA ASP A 89 -17.47 12.17 6.05
C ASP A 89 -18.04 12.60 4.70
N ARG A 90 -17.21 13.24 3.87
CA ARG A 90 -17.56 13.70 2.51
C ARG A 90 -16.39 13.49 1.56
N VAL A 91 -16.67 12.90 0.40
CA VAL A 91 -15.70 12.80 -0.70
C VAL A 91 -15.72 14.11 -1.51
N PRO A 92 -14.55 14.69 -1.88
CA PRO A 92 -14.51 15.90 -2.69
C PRO A 92 -15.29 15.79 -4.01
N TYR A 93 -16.06 16.83 -4.34
CA TYR A 93 -16.89 16.87 -5.56
C TYR A 93 -16.06 16.96 -6.84
N ARG A 94 -14.98 17.75 -6.82
CA ARG A 94 -14.10 17.94 -7.98
C ARG A 94 -13.20 16.73 -8.17
N ARG A 95 -13.15 16.19 -9.39
CA ARG A 95 -12.24 15.09 -9.77
C ARG A 95 -10.79 15.37 -9.40
N GLY A 96 -10.29 16.58 -9.71
CA GLY A 96 -8.91 16.96 -9.40
C GLY A 96 -8.62 16.87 -7.89
N ALA A 97 -9.58 17.26 -7.05
CA ALA A 97 -9.44 17.13 -5.60
C ALA A 97 -9.42 15.67 -5.15
N ARG A 98 -10.24 14.79 -5.75
CA ARG A 98 -10.17 13.35 -5.47
C ARG A 98 -8.82 12.75 -5.82
N ILE A 99 -8.28 13.07 -7.00
CA ILE A 99 -6.95 12.62 -7.42
C ILE A 99 -5.87 13.11 -6.45
N VAL A 100 -5.91 14.39 -6.05
CA VAL A 100 -4.97 14.94 -5.06
C VAL A 100 -5.05 14.19 -3.74
N VAL A 101 -6.25 13.93 -3.23
CA VAL A 101 -6.44 13.18 -1.99
C VAL A 101 -5.90 11.76 -2.11
N THR A 102 -6.20 11.05 -3.19
CA THR A 102 -5.71 9.69 -3.43
C THR A 102 -4.19 9.65 -3.61
N LEU A 103 -3.58 10.68 -4.20
CA LEU A 103 -2.12 10.74 -4.31
C LEU A 103 -1.44 11.16 -3.00
N ALA A 104 -2.13 11.89 -2.12
CA ALA A 104 -1.53 12.39 -0.89
C ALA A 104 -0.97 11.28 0.03
N GLY A 105 -1.56 10.09 0.03
CA GLY A 105 -1.05 8.95 0.82
C GLY A 105 0.33 8.48 0.35
N PRO A 106 0.47 7.99 -0.90
CA PRO A 106 1.77 7.58 -1.45
C PRO A 106 2.84 8.68 -1.34
N PHE A 107 2.47 9.94 -1.64
CA PHE A 107 3.41 11.05 -1.57
C PHE A 107 3.80 11.43 -0.14
N ALA A 108 2.97 11.18 0.88
CA ALA A 108 3.37 11.33 2.27
C ALA A 108 4.45 10.31 2.66
N GLY A 109 4.32 9.06 2.22
CA GLY A 109 5.35 8.05 2.39
C GLY A 109 6.66 8.42 1.67
N PHE A 110 6.57 8.87 0.42
CA PHE A 110 7.74 9.33 -0.34
C PHE A 110 8.42 10.54 0.29
N ALA A 111 7.64 11.50 0.80
CA ALA A 111 8.16 12.66 1.51
C ALA A 111 8.92 12.24 2.77
N LEU A 112 8.37 11.32 3.57
CA LEU A 112 9.07 10.79 4.74
C LEU A 112 10.36 10.08 4.34
N ALA A 113 10.32 9.21 3.34
CA ALA A 113 11.51 8.52 2.84
C ALA A 113 12.58 9.49 2.33
N ALA A 114 12.19 10.55 1.62
CA ALA A 114 13.10 11.57 1.12
C ALA A 114 13.74 12.39 2.25
N VAL A 115 12.95 12.78 3.27
CA VAL A 115 13.45 13.49 4.46
C VAL A 115 14.46 12.63 5.22
N LEU A 116 14.11 11.37 5.49
CA LEU A 116 15.02 10.43 6.14
C LEU A 116 16.28 10.25 5.31
N TYR A 117 16.17 9.90 4.03
CA TYR A 117 17.33 9.74 3.15
C TYR A 117 18.22 11.00 3.12
N GLY A 118 17.62 12.20 3.02
CA GLY A 118 18.34 13.47 3.03
C GLY A 118 19.08 13.72 4.35
N LEU A 119 18.46 13.45 5.49
CA LEU A 119 19.09 13.58 6.81
C LEU A 119 20.34 12.70 6.92
N ALA A 120 20.30 11.45 6.46
CA ALA A 120 21.47 10.57 6.46
C ALA A 120 22.64 11.06 5.59
N ARG A 121 22.40 11.98 4.64
CA ARG A 121 23.47 12.60 3.84
C ARG A 121 24.06 13.84 4.52
N LEU A 122 23.26 14.52 5.35
CA LEU A 122 23.64 15.76 6.01
C LEU A 122 24.24 15.52 7.40
N THR A 123 23.86 14.43 8.08
CA THR A 123 24.34 14.10 9.43
C THR A 123 24.98 12.70 9.49
N PRO A 124 26.07 12.51 10.26
CA PRO A 124 26.65 11.18 10.50
C PRO A 124 25.67 10.23 11.22
N TRP A 125 24.76 10.80 12.01
CA TRP A 125 23.68 10.08 12.69
C TRP A 125 22.49 9.86 11.73
N PRO A 126 21.80 8.70 11.77
CA PRO A 126 21.99 7.54 12.65
C PRO A 126 22.77 6.39 11.98
N VAL A 127 23.61 6.64 10.97
CA VAL A 127 24.24 5.56 10.18
C VAL A 127 25.67 5.26 10.63
N ARG A 128 26.45 6.27 11.02
CA ARG A 128 27.83 6.09 11.50
C ARG A 128 27.87 5.98 13.02
N GLY A 129 28.29 4.80 13.51
CA GLY A 129 28.47 4.53 14.94
C GLY A 129 27.19 4.29 15.73
N ALA A 130 26.04 4.21 15.06
CA ALA A 130 24.78 3.85 15.70
C ALA A 130 24.70 2.34 16.00
N PRO A 131 23.86 1.94 16.99
CA PRO A 131 23.50 0.55 17.18
C PRO A 131 22.92 -0.05 15.88
N THR A 132 23.25 -1.30 15.60
CA THR A 132 22.83 -2.02 14.38
C THR A 132 21.31 -2.00 14.21
N GLU A 133 20.57 -2.07 15.31
CA GLU A 133 19.11 -2.07 15.36
C GLU A 133 18.53 -0.73 14.92
N LEU A 134 19.18 0.38 15.29
CA LEU A 134 18.76 1.72 14.88
C LEU A 134 19.02 1.92 13.38
N ALA A 135 20.20 1.54 12.90
CA ALA A 135 20.54 1.60 11.49
C ALA A 135 19.58 0.75 10.64
N PHE A 136 19.26 -0.46 11.11
CA PHE A 136 18.27 -1.35 10.52
C PHE A 136 16.90 -0.68 10.43
N THR A 137 16.37 -0.20 11.56
CA THR A 137 15.04 0.44 11.64
C THR A 137 14.94 1.64 10.71
N TYR A 138 15.98 2.46 10.69
CA TYR A 138 16.05 3.66 9.86
C TYR A 138 16.05 3.34 8.37
N HIS A 139 16.89 2.39 7.95
CA HIS A 139 16.92 1.93 6.56
C HIS A 139 15.57 1.31 6.16
N LEU A 140 15.00 0.49 7.05
CA LEU A 140 13.72 -0.16 6.84
C LEU A 140 12.58 0.85 6.69
N LEU A 141 12.57 1.95 7.47
CA LEU A 141 11.58 3.01 7.31
C LEU A 141 11.60 3.63 5.92
N ILE A 142 12.79 3.93 5.38
CA ILE A 142 12.94 4.48 4.03
C ILE A 142 12.40 3.48 3.00
N VAL A 143 12.89 2.25 3.07
CA VAL A 143 12.55 1.19 2.12
C VAL A 143 11.05 0.88 2.15
N VAL A 144 10.47 0.63 3.32
CA VAL A 144 9.06 0.29 3.46
C VAL A 144 8.16 1.43 2.99
N ASN A 145 8.45 2.70 3.30
CA ASN A 145 7.65 3.82 2.80
C ASN A 145 7.72 3.95 1.28
N LEU A 146 8.89 3.73 0.66
CA LEU A 146 9.03 3.72 -0.80
C LEU A 146 8.26 2.56 -1.44
N TYR A 147 8.48 1.33 -0.96
CA TYR A 147 7.79 0.16 -1.50
C TYR A 147 6.28 0.24 -1.30
N TRP A 148 5.82 0.67 -0.12
CA TRP A 148 4.39 0.84 0.18
C TRP A 148 3.73 1.89 -0.72
N GLY A 149 4.38 3.03 -0.94
CA GLY A 149 3.90 4.06 -1.85
C GLY A 149 3.89 3.60 -3.31
N ILE A 150 4.96 2.96 -3.80
CA ILE A 150 5.04 2.44 -5.18
C ILE A 150 3.98 1.36 -5.40
N PHE A 151 3.84 0.43 -4.45
CA PHE A 151 2.83 -0.61 -4.50
C PHE A 151 1.42 0.00 -4.61
N ASN A 152 1.11 0.99 -3.77
CA ASN A 152 -0.19 1.65 -3.82
C ASN A 152 -0.44 2.45 -5.10
N LEU A 153 0.61 2.88 -5.81
CA LEU A 153 0.47 3.58 -7.10
C LEU A 153 0.26 2.64 -8.30
N LEU A 154 0.28 1.32 -8.11
CA LEU A 154 -0.07 0.39 -9.18
C LEU A 154 -1.52 0.64 -9.63
N PRO A 155 -1.82 0.58 -10.95
CA PRO A 155 -3.15 0.82 -11.48
C PRO A 155 -4.08 -0.39 -11.27
N VAL A 156 -4.13 -0.91 -10.04
CA VAL A 156 -4.92 -2.06 -9.61
C VAL A 156 -5.89 -1.60 -8.53
N TYR A 157 -7.19 -1.77 -8.75
CA TYR A 157 -8.20 -1.53 -7.73
C TYR A 157 -8.12 -2.61 -6.64
N PRO A 158 -8.17 -2.24 -5.35
CA PRO A 158 -8.57 -0.95 -4.79
C PRO A 158 -7.43 0.02 -4.42
N LEU A 159 -6.20 -0.25 -4.86
CA LEU A 159 -5.03 0.58 -4.55
C LEU A 159 -5.23 2.01 -5.08
N ASP A 160 -4.49 2.96 -4.51
CA ASP A 160 -4.57 4.38 -4.83
C ASP A 160 -4.37 4.67 -6.32
N GLY A 161 -3.40 4.02 -6.96
CA GLY A 161 -3.15 4.13 -8.39
C GLY A 161 -4.32 3.61 -9.23
N GLY A 162 -5.02 2.56 -8.77
CA GLY A 162 -6.25 2.07 -9.37
C GLY A 162 -7.40 3.08 -9.26
N GLN A 163 -7.52 3.74 -8.11
CA GLN A 163 -8.50 4.81 -7.88
C GLN A 163 -8.20 6.05 -8.74
N VAL A 164 -6.93 6.46 -8.85
CA VAL A 164 -6.49 7.54 -9.75
C VAL A 164 -6.76 7.18 -11.20
N CYS A 165 -6.41 5.96 -11.62
CA CYS A 165 -6.68 5.43 -12.96
C CYS A 165 -8.17 5.52 -13.29
N ARG A 166 -9.04 5.17 -12.33
CA ARG A 166 -10.49 5.32 -12.46
C ARG A 166 -10.91 6.77 -12.68
N GLU A 167 -10.45 7.70 -11.87
CA GLU A 167 -10.79 9.12 -12.03
C GLU A 167 -10.33 9.67 -13.39
N VAL A 168 -9.12 9.31 -13.83
CA VAL A 168 -8.58 9.68 -15.14
C VAL A 168 -9.43 9.10 -16.27
N CYS A 169 -9.75 7.80 -16.21
CA CYS A 169 -10.56 7.13 -17.22
C CYS A 169 -11.98 7.70 -17.29
N GLU A 170 -12.60 8.00 -16.14
CA GLU A 170 -13.91 8.67 -16.08
C GLU A 170 -13.87 10.07 -16.69
N GLY A 171 -12.72 10.73 -16.71
CA GLY A 171 -12.55 12.02 -17.36
C GLY A 171 -12.35 11.96 -18.85
N TRP A 172 -11.65 10.94 -19.32
CA TRP A 172 -11.43 10.74 -20.73
C TRP A 172 -12.68 10.21 -21.45
N ARG A 173 -13.43 9.29 -20.83
CA ARG A 173 -14.67 8.75 -21.41
C ARG A 173 -15.77 8.68 -20.36
N ALA A 174 -16.64 9.68 -20.35
CA ALA A 174 -17.84 9.70 -19.52
C ALA A 174 -18.69 8.44 -19.78
N GLY A 175 -19.20 7.82 -18.71
CA GLY A 175 -19.96 6.57 -18.77
C GLY A 175 -19.13 5.30 -18.99
N ALA A 176 -18.01 5.37 -19.72
CA ALA A 176 -17.14 4.23 -20.01
C ALA A 176 -15.95 4.06 -19.04
N GLY A 177 -15.53 5.13 -18.37
CA GLY A 177 -14.26 5.21 -17.65
C GLY A 177 -14.08 4.19 -16.52
N ARG A 178 -15.11 3.96 -15.71
CA ARG A 178 -15.05 2.97 -14.63
C ARG A 178 -14.77 1.56 -15.17
N TYR A 179 -15.49 1.17 -16.22
CA TYR A 179 -15.28 -0.11 -16.90
C TYR A 179 -13.85 -0.24 -17.45
N LEU A 180 -13.35 0.80 -18.12
CA LEU A 180 -11.97 0.83 -18.64
C LEU A 180 -10.94 0.68 -17.50
N SER A 181 -11.12 1.41 -16.40
CA SER A 181 -10.20 1.32 -15.25
C SER A 181 -10.20 -0.06 -14.59
N LEU A 182 -11.35 -0.74 -14.53
CA LEU A 182 -11.45 -2.11 -14.03
C LEU A 182 -10.80 -3.12 -14.98
N GLN A 183 -10.86 -2.88 -16.30
CA GLN A 183 -10.10 -3.69 -17.26
C GLN A 183 -8.60 -3.52 -17.09
N ILE A 184 -8.12 -2.28 -16.96
CA ILE A 184 -6.70 -1.99 -16.68
C ILE A 184 -6.28 -2.70 -15.40
N SER A 185 -7.05 -2.55 -14.33
CA SER A 185 -6.83 -3.23 -13.04
C SER A 185 -6.73 -4.74 -13.19
N LEU A 186 -7.68 -5.37 -13.89
CA LEU A 186 -7.70 -6.81 -14.11
C LEU A 186 -6.44 -7.28 -14.84
N TRP A 187 -6.07 -6.62 -15.93
CA TRP A 187 -4.90 -7.01 -16.72
C TRP A 187 -3.60 -6.77 -15.97
N THR A 188 -3.44 -5.62 -15.32
CA THR A 188 -2.24 -5.33 -14.52
C THR A 188 -2.09 -6.33 -13.37
N ALA A 189 -3.16 -6.61 -12.62
CA ALA A 189 -3.13 -7.61 -11.55
C ALA A 189 -2.85 -9.02 -12.10
N SER A 190 -3.45 -9.41 -13.23
CA SER A 190 -3.20 -10.74 -13.83
C SER A 190 -1.75 -10.91 -14.29
N LEU A 191 -1.16 -9.86 -14.87
CA LEU A 191 0.26 -9.87 -15.27
C LEU A 191 1.18 -9.95 -14.05
N LEU A 192 0.88 -9.22 -12.97
CA LEU A 192 1.65 -9.29 -11.72
C LEU A 192 1.48 -10.63 -10.99
N ALA A 193 0.31 -11.26 -11.09
CA ALA A 193 0.07 -12.60 -10.58
C ALA A 193 0.90 -13.64 -11.35
N LEU A 194 0.91 -13.56 -12.68
CA LEU A 194 1.73 -14.41 -13.54
C LEU A 194 3.22 -14.19 -13.26
N TYR A 195 3.65 -12.94 -13.11
CA TYR A 195 5.01 -12.59 -12.69
C TYR A 195 5.39 -13.25 -11.35
N GLY A 196 4.49 -13.19 -10.37
CA GLY A 196 4.60 -13.89 -9.09
C GLY A 196 4.82 -15.39 -9.26
N LEU A 197 4.00 -16.04 -10.08
CA LEU A 197 4.06 -17.48 -10.31
C LEU A 197 5.36 -17.89 -11.01
N LEU A 198 5.77 -17.14 -12.04
CA LEU A 198 6.99 -17.43 -12.78
C LEU A 198 8.23 -17.21 -11.92
N GLY A 199 8.27 -16.15 -11.11
CA GLY A 199 9.38 -15.90 -10.18
C GLY A 199 9.52 -17.02 -9.15
N TRP A 200 8.41 -17.44 -8.54
CA TRP A 200 8.40 -18.55 -7.58
C TRP A 200 8.84 -19.86 -8.22
N TRP A 201 8.41 -20.12 -9.46
CA TRP A 201 8.81 -21.30 -10.22
C TRP A 201 10.30 -21.31 -10.59
N GLU A 202 10.91 -20.16 -10.82
CA GLU A 202 12.37 -20.06 -11.01
C GLU A 202 13.13 -20.25 -9.70
N GLU A 203 12.64 -19.70 -8.60
CA GLU A 203 13.22 -19.89 -7.26
C GLU A 203 13.30 -21.38 -6.90
N LEU A 204 12.22 -22.14 -7.12
CA LEU A 204 12.19 -23.59 -6.89
C LEU A 204 13.18 -24.38 -7.76
N ARG A 205 13.57 -23.85 -8.92
CA ARG A 205 14.51 -24.49 -9.86
C ARG A 205 15.94 -23.98 -9.73
N GLY A 206 16.20 -23.01 -8.84
CA GLY A 206 17.51 -22.39 -8.69
C GLY A 206 17.88 -21.40 -9.81
N GLY A 207 16.88 -20.88 -10.54
CA GLY A 207 17.04 -19.80 -11.52
C GLY A 207 16.29 -20.00 -12.84
N GLY A 208 16.21 -18.94 -13.64
CA GLY A 208 15.60 -18.98 -14.96
C GLY A 208 15.75 -17.68 -15.76
N PRO A 209 14.97 -17.51 -16.84
CA PRO A 209 15.03 -16.32 -17.68
C PRO A 209 14.77 -15.01 -16.92
N LEU A 210 13.81 -14.97 -16.00
CA LEU A 210 13.48 -13.75 -15.24
C LEU A 210 14.65 -13.35 -14.34
N SER A 211 15.25 -14.30 -13.61
CA SER A 211 16.40 -14.04 -12.75
C SER A 211 17.66 -13.59 -13.50
N ARG A 212 17.73 -13.80 -14.83
CA ARG A 212 18.84 -13.36 -15.68
C ARG A 212 18.60 -12.00 -16.34
N VAL A 213 17.34 -11.70 -16.68
CA VAL A 213 16.97 -10.48 -17.41
C VAL A 213 16.66 -9.32 -16.46
N LEU A 214 16.06 -9.62 -15.31
CA LEU A 214 15.65 -8.58 -14.38
C LEU A 214 16.87 -7.97 -13.66
N PRO A 215 16.84 -6.65 -13.42
CA PRO A 215 17.84 -6.03 -12.57
C PRO A 215 17.84 -6.67 -11.17
N PRO A 216 19.01 -6.78 -10.49
CA PRO A 216 19.11 -7.44 -9.18
C PRO A 216 18.26 -6.81 -8.07
N TRP A 217 17.85 -5.55 -8.24
CA TRP A 217 17.02 -4.81 -7.30
C TRP A 217 15.51 -5.03 -7.51
N VAL A 218 15.10 -5.66 -8.61
CA VAL A 218 13.70 -6.06 -8.81
C VAL A 218 13.50 -7.40 -8.08
N PRO A 219 12.66 -7.45 -7.03
CA PRO A 219 12.44 -8.69 -6.30
C PRO A 219 11.77 -9.70 -7.22
N LEU A 220 12.31 -10.91 -7.29
CA LEU A 220 11.66 -12.02 -7.99
C LEU A 220 10.26 -12.22 -7.41
N GLY A 221 9.29 -12.40 -8.29
CA GLY A 221 7.92 -12.70 -7.90
C GLY A 221 7.88 -13.91 -6.96
N SER A 222 7.09 -13.83 -5.89
CA SER A 222 6.91 -14.92 -4.93
C SER A 222 5.54 -15.56 -5.06
N TRP A 223 5.33 -16.72 -4.42
CA TRP A 223 4.01 -17.33 -4.29
C TRP A 223 3.01 -16.36 -3.63
N TRP A 224 3.49 -15.50 -2.73
CA TRP A 224 2.68 -14.47 -2.09
C TRP A 224 2.25 -13.39 -3.08
N THR A 225 3.18 -12.90 -3.91
CA THR A 225 2.88 -11.96 -5.00
C THR A 225 1.83 -12.54 -5.95
N ALA A 226 1.98 -13.82 -6.32
CA ALA A 226 1.02 -14.54 -7.15
C ALA A 226 -0.38 -14.57 -6.52
N LEU A 227 -0.44 -14.98 -5.24
CA LEU A 227 -1.70 -15.08 -4.50
C LEU A 227 -2.38 -13.71 -4.36
N LEU A 228 -1.64 -12.70 -3.90
CA LEU A 228 -2.16 -11.34 -3.67
C LEU A 228 -2.73 -10.74 -4.96
N PHE A 229 -1.94 -10.72 -6.03
CA PHE A 229 -2.41 -10.14 -7.28
C PHE A 229 -3.44 -11.03 -8.01
N GLY A 230 -3.42 -12.35 -7.78
CA GLY A 230 -4.48 -13.24 -8.23
C GLY A 230 -5.83 -12.91 -7.58
N LEU A 231 -5.84 -12.66 -6.27
CA LEU A 231 -7.03 -12.22 -5.54
C LEU A 231 -7.51 -10.83 -6.01
N LEU A 232 -6.60 -9.89 -6.23
CA LEU A 232 -6.95 -8.56 -6.77
C LEU A 232 -7.48 -8.62 -8.21
N ALA A 233 -6.92 -9.52 -9.04
CA ALA A 233 -7.43 -9.78 -10.39
C ALA A 233 -8.83 -10.37 -10.33
N TRP A 234 -9.05 -11.37 -9.47
CA TRP A 234 -10.37 -11.95 -9.24
C TRP A 234 -11.38 -10.89 -8.78
N GLN A 235 -11.02 -10.06 -7.81
CA GLN A 235 -11.86 -8.96 -7.33
C GLN A 235 -12.19 -7.98 -8.47
N SER A 236 -11.20 -7.59 -9.28
CA SER A 236 -11.39 -6.70 -10.42
C SER A 236 -12.33 -7.32 -11.46
N TYR A 237 -12.23 -8.62 -11.71
CA TYR A 237 -13.13 -9.36 -12.60
C TYR A 237 -14.57 -9.33 -12.08
N GLN A 238 -14.79 -9.62 -10.78
CA GLN A 238 -16.13 -9.58 -10.17
C GLN A 238 -16.76 -8.19 -10.31
N LEU A 239 -16.00 -7.14 -10.01
CA LEU A 239 -16.45 -5.75 -10.17
C LEU A 239 -16.77 -5.42 -11.64
N LEU A 240 -15.97 -5.93 -12.58
CA LEU A 240 -16.20 -5.75 -14.01
C LEU A 240 -17.49 -6.43 -14.48
N GLN A 241 -17.80 -7.63 -13.98
CA GLN A 241 -19.07 -8.31 -14.29
C GLN A 241 -20.27 -7.52 -13.76
N HIS A 242 -20.22 -7.06 -12.50
CA HIS A 242 -21.27 -6.21 -11.96
C HIS A 242 -21.48 -4.93 -12.77
N GLU A 243 -20.40 -4.29 -13.23
CA GLU A 243 -20.50 -3.09 -14.06
C GLU A 243 -21.10 -3.37 -15.45
N ARG A 244 -20.82 -4.55 -16.04
CA ARG A 244 -21.46 -4.99 -17.29
C ARG A 244 -22.97 -5.10 -17.11
N TYR A 245 -23.43 -5.78 -16.06
CA TYR A 245 -24.86 -5.95 -15.79
C TYR A 245 -25.62 -4.64 -15.59
N ARG A 246 -24.99 -3.56 -15.10
CA ARG A 246 -25.65 -2.24 -14.96
C ARG A 246 -25.83 -1.48 -16.27
N ARG A 247 -25.17 -1.90 -17.35
CA ARG A 247 -25.26 -1.25 -18.67
C ARG A 247 -26.30 -1.86 -19.59
N TRP A 248 -26.83 -3.04 -19.23
CA TRP A 248 -27.91 -3.72 -19.92
C TRP A 248 -29.18 -3.62 -19.08
#